data_AF-L0HHI4-F1
#
_entry.id   AF-L0HHI4-F1
#
_cell.length_a   1.000
_cell.length_b   1.000
_cell.length_c   1.000
_cell.angle_alpha   90.00
_cell.angle_beta   90.00
_cell.angle_gamma   90.00
#
_symmetry.space_group_name_H-M   'P 1'
#
loop_
_entity.id
_entity.type
_entity.pdbx_description
1 polymer ?
#
loop_
_entity_poly.entity_id
_entity_poly.type
_entity_poly.pdbx_seq_one_letter_code
_entity_poly.pdbx_strand_id
1 'polypeptide(L)' 'MSNCPKCGSKNTEWTDCKTVNDKTIVVCVCSDCGHTWEQPL' A
#
# COMPACT_ATOMS: atom_id res chain seq x y z
N MET A 1 1.27 4.49 8.38
CA MET A 1 0.14 3.71 7.85
C MET A 1 -0.70 4.65 7.00
N SER A 2 -0.64 4.48 5.69
CA SER A 2 -1.31 5.35 4.72
C SER A 2 -2.79 5.00 4.65
N ASN A 3 -3.67 5.99 4.55
CA ASN A 3 -5.10 5.72 4.38
C ASN A 3 -5.37 5.04 3.03
N CYS A 4 -6.31 4.11 3.01
CA CYS A 4 -6.77 3.48 1.77
C CYS A 4 -7.38 4.55 0.85
N PRO A 5 -6.89 4.71 -0.39
CA PRO A 5 -7.41 5.72 -1.32
C PRO A 5 -8.84 5.44 -1.79
N LYS A 6 -9.33 4.20 -1.63
CA LYS A 6 -10.67 3.79 -2.05
C LYS A 6 -11.75 4.04 -1.00
N CYS A 7 -11.50 3.64 0.25
CA CYS A 7 -12.50 3.69 1.33
C CYS A 7 -12.12 4.60 2.50
N GLY A 8 -10.93 5.20 2.48
CA GLY A 8 -10.42 6.05 3.56
C GLY A 8 -9.99 5.31 4.82
N SER A 9 -10.14 3.98 4.86
CA SER A 9 -9.76 3.18 6.03
C SER A 9 -8.28 3.30 6.36
N LYS A 10 -7.95 3.23 7.65
CA LYS A 10 -6.58 3.20 8.17
C LYS A 10 -6.04 1.78 8.30
N ASN A 11 -6.91 0.77 8.18
CA ASN A 11 -6.54 -0.65 8.28
C ASN A 11 -5.88 -1.09 6.97
N THR A 12 -4.57 -0.90 6.90
CA THR A 12 -3.77 -1.09 5.70
C THR A 12 -2.52 -1.87 6.04
N GLU A 13 -2.29 -2.95 5.31
CA GLU A 13 -1.19 -3.89 5.51
C GLU A 13 -0.24 -3.83 4.32
N TRP A 14 1.06 -4.04 4.58
CA TRP A 14 2.09 -4.12 3.56
C TRP A 14 2.29 -5.58 3.19
N THR A 15 2.21 -5.88 1.90
CA THR A 15 2.25 -7.26 1.41
C THR A 15 3.53 -7.58 0.66
N ASP A 16 4.11 -6.61 -0.05
CA ASP A 16 5.29 -6.81 -0.86
C ASP A 16 6.12 -5.52 -0.96
N CYS A 17 7.42 -5.64 -1.24
CA CYS A 17 8.29 -4.51 -1.53
C CYS A 17 9.19 -4.82 -2.73
N LYS A 18 9.30 -3.86 -3.65
CA LYS A 18 10.18 -3.92 -4.81
C LYS A 18 11.02 -2.67 -4.92
N THR A 19 12.28 -2.83 -5.26
CA THR A 19 13.18 -1.71 -5.55
C THR A 19 13.23 -1.48 -7.05
N VAL A 20 12.83 -0.30 -7.51
CA VAL A 20 12.86 0.09 -8.93
C VAL A 20 13.62 1.40 -9.06
N ASN A 21 14.74 1.41 -9.80
CA ASN A 21 15.57 2.60 -10.02
C ASN A 21 15.92 3.34 -8.71
N ASP A 22 16.50 2.63 -7.74
CA ASP A 22 16.85 3.13 -6.38
C ASP A 22 15.67 3.65 -5.54
N LYS A 23 14.43 3.44 -5.98
CA LYS A 23 13.22 3.76 -5.20
C LYS A 23 12.58 2.48 -4.69
N THR A 24 12.33 2.43 -3.39
CA THR A 24 11.57 1.34 -2.78
C THR A 24 10.08 1.62 -2.96
N ILE A 25 9.40 0.75 -3.68
CA ILE A 25 7.95 0.75 -3.85
C ILE A 25 7.39 -0.38 -3.00
N VAL A 26 6.40 -0.07 -2.16
CA VAL A 26 5.67 -1.06 -1.36
C VAL A 26 4.26 -1.26 -1.91
N VAL A 27 3.81 -2.51 -1.90
CA VAL A 27 2.45 -2.90 -2.24
C VAL A 27 1.63 -2.95 -0.96
N CYS A 28 0.61 -2.10 -0.90
CA CYS A 28 -0.29 -1.98 0.23
C CYS A 28 -1.64 -2.58 -0.12
N VAL A 29 -2.24 -3.28 0.84
CA VAL A 29 -3.61 -3.79 0.76
C VAL A 29 -4.44 -3.23 1.91
N CYS A 30 -5.68 -2.84 1.63
CA CYS A 30 -6.62 -2.45 2.68
C CYS A 30 -7.36 -3.69 3.17
N SER A 31 -7.25 -4.01 4.46
CA SER A 31 -7.85 -5.20 5.05
C SER A 31 -9.39 -5.14 5.09
N ASP A 32 -9.98 -3.93 5.09
CA ASP A 32 -11.46 -3.79 5.12
C ASP A 32 -12.12 -3.95 3.75
N CYS A 33 -11.49 -3.41 2.69
CA CYS A 33 -12.12 -3.37 1.35
C CYS A 33 -11.36 -4.18 0.29
N GLY A 34 -10.23 -4.79 0.65
CA GLY A 34 -9.38 -5.58 -0.25
C GLY A 34 -8.69 -4.78 -1.35
N HIS A 35 -8.71 -3.44 -1.28
CA HIS A 35 -8.10 -2.61 -2.31
C HIS A 35 -6.57 -2.65 -2.19
N THR A 36 -5.89 -2.91 -3.31
CA THR A 36 -4.44 -2.96 -3.39
C THR A 36 -3.91 -1.76 -4.18
N TRP A 37 -2.85 -1.11 -3.71
CA TRP A 37 -2.16 -0.03 -4.42
C TRP A 37 -0.67 -0.01 -4.11
N GLU A 38 0.10 0.61 -5.00
CA GLU A 38 1.54 0.78 -4.86
C GLU A 38 1.85 2.19 -4.33
N GLN A 39 2.79 2.31 -3.41
CA GLN A 39 3.29 3.61 -2.96
C GLN A 39 4.81 3.60 -2.80
N PRO A 40 5.50 4.69 -3.19
CA PRO A 40 6.91 4.86 -2.89
C PRO A 40 7.12 5.11 -1.38
N LEU A 41 8.19 4.54 -0.82
CA LEU A 41 8.73 4.88 0.50
C LEU A 41 9.62 6.12 0.44
#